data_AF-A0A382UXI6-F1
#
_entry.id   AF-A0A382UXI6-F1
#
_cell.length_a   1.000
_cell.length_b   1.000
_cell.length_c   1.000
_cell.angle_alpha   90.00
_cell.angle_beta   90.00
_cell.angle_gamma   90.00
#
_symmetry.space_group_name_H-M   'P 1'
#
loop_
_entity.id
_entity.type
_entity.pdbx_description
1 polymer ?
#
loop_
_entity_poly.entity_id
_entity_poly.type
_entity_poly.pdbx_seq_one_letter_code
_entity_poly.pdbx_strand_id
1 'polypeptide(L)'
;MEKMLPRIIFTIMVLTGLAWAQTLSDIERYRKQYEDYLRSMQQGQTGLDLNEDQAIIGDIPSEFYIIKKEKDIKPDEKLKYFGYDFFTLRDSIPIWDNLPMPPSYRLGPGDEIIISLWGETQLRSSYTIGRDGMIYIERVGKISLADKSINQAKTYLEKQFQKVYETLKGSRPSTFMDVSLGQLKSINVTFVGEVKLPGIHPVHPFSTVLTSLIQAGGVDTTGSLRNIQIIRGDDDPEEVDLYAFLLSGETG
;
A
#
# COMPACT_ATOMS: atom_id res chain seq x y z
N MET A 1 46.83 -55.79 14.47
CA MET A 1 45.68 -55.22 13.74
C MET A 1 46.02 -54.00 12.88
N GLU A 2 47.26 -53.53 12.80
CA GLU A 2 47.61 -52.31 12.02
C GLU A 2 47.78 -52.51 10.49
N LYS A 3 47.90 -53.75 9.98
CA LYS A 3 48.12 -53.98 8.54
C LYS A 3 46.84 -54.11 7.70
N MET A 4 45.63 -54.09 8.30
CA MET A 4 44.37 -54.24 7.58
C MET A 4 43.65 -52.93 7.22
N LEU A 5 43.88 -51.85 7.97
CA LEU A 5 43.25 -50.55 7.73
C LEU A 5 43.53 -49.95 6.33
N PRO A 6 44.77 -49.94 5.79
CA PRO A 6 45.04 -49.32 4.50
C PRO A 6 44.44 -50.10 3.32
N ARG A 7 44.21 -51.40 3.48
CA ARG A 7 43.57 -52.22 2.44
C ARG A 7 42.08 -51.94 2.29
N ILE A 8 41.38 -51.66 3.39
CA ILE A 8 39.93 -51.36 3.39
C ILE A 8 39.66 -49.98 2.80
N ILE A 9 40.51 -48.98 3.12
CA ILE A 9 40.37 -47.62 2.57
C ILE A 9 40.59 -47.64 1.05
N PHE A 10 41.56 -48.41 0.57
CA PHE A 10 41.82 -48.54 -0.87
C PHE A 10 40.65 -49.19 -1.62
N THR A 11 40.03 -50.25 -1.09
CA THR A 11 38.86 -50.86 -1.73
C THR A 11 37.64 -49.95 -1.74
N ILE A 12 37.39 -49.18 -0.68
CA ILE A 12 36.27 -48.21 -0.65
C ILE A 12 36.49 -47.10 -1.69
N MET A 13 37.72 -46.59 -1.79
CA MET A 13 38.06 -45.54 -2.77
C MET A 13 37.89 -46.02 -4.22
N VAL A 14 38.29 -47.26 -4.51
CA VAL A 14 38.12 -47.88 -5.85
C VAL A 14 36.63 -48.12 -6.17
N LEU A 15 35.84 -48.60 -5.21
CA LEU A 15 34.39 -48.79 -5.41
C LEU A 15 33.64 -47.47 -5.63
N THR A 16 34.02 -46.41 -4.92
CA THR A 16 33.43 -45.08 -5.16
C THR A 16 33.86 -44.52 -6.51
N GLY A 17 35.12 -44.68 -6.93
CA GLY A 17 35.58 -44.20 -8.25
C GLY A 17 34.85 -44.86 -9.43
N LEU A 18 34.53 -46.16 -9.31
CA LEU A 18 33.81 -46.91 -10.35
C LEU A 18 32.34 -46.49 -10.48
N ALA A 19 31.67 -46.12 -9.38
CA ALA A 19 30.30 -45.62 -9.41
C ALA A 19 30.19 -44.24 -10.08
N TRP A 20 31.16 -43.35 -9.85
CA TRP A 20 31.21 -42.02 -10.48
C TRP A 20 31.57 -42.10 -11.98
N ALA A 21 32.37 -43.11 -12.37
CA ALA A 21 32.75 -43.32 -13.77
C ALA A 21 31.55 -43.72 -14.65
N GLN A 22 30.64 -44.56 -14.17
CA GLN A 22 29.43 -44.93 -14.92
C GLN A 22 28.50 -43.73 -15.14
N THR A 23 28.30 -42.91 -14.10
CA THR A 23 27.46 -41.71 -14.19
C THR A 23 27.99 -40.65 -15.16
N LEU A 24 29.32 -40.48 -15.28
CA LEU A 24 29.89 -39.51 -16.23
C LEU A 24 29.67 -39.94 -17.69
N SER A 25 29.87 -41.23 -17.99
CA SER A 25 29.63 -41.74 -19.34
C SER A 25 28.17 -41.65 -19.77
N ASP A 26 27.24 -41.86 -18.83
CA ASP A 26 25.81 -41.72 -19.10
C ASP A 26 25.43 -40.25 -19.30
N ILE A 27 25.98 -39.31 -18.52
CA ILE A 27 25.77 -37.87 -18.69
C ILE A 27 26.26 -37.40 -20.06
N GLU A 28 27.42 -37.86 -20.51
CA GLU A 28 27.94 -37.53 -21.84
C GLU A 28 27.06 -38.11 -22.96
N ARG A 29 26.53 -39.33 -22.76
CA ARG A 29 25.60 -39.96 -23.70
C ARG A 29 24.29 -39.18 -23.81
N TYR A 30 23.70 -38.78 -22.68
CA TYR A 30 22.48 -37.98 -22.64
C TYR A 30 22.68 -36.58 -23.23
N ARG A 31 23.82 -35.94 -22.95
CA ARG A 31 24.15 -34.65 -23.56
C ARG A 31 24.22 -34.75 -25.08
N LYS A 32 24.85 -35.79 -25.61
CA LYS A 32 24.95 -36.01 -27.05
C LYS A 32 23.57 -36.25 -27.69
N GLN A 33 22.72 -37.07 -27.08
CA GLN A 33 21.33 -37.26 -27.53
C GLN A 33 20.52 -35.96 -27.52
N TYR A 34 20.72 -35.11 -26.51
CA TYR A 34 20.03 -33.84 -26.40
C TYR A 34 20.51 -32.83 -27.45
N GLU A 35 21.82 -32.77 -27.72
CA GLU A 35 22.38 -31.93 -28.78
C GLU A 35 21.92 -32.38 -30.17
N ASP A 36 21.83 -33.69 -30.42
CA ASP A 36 21.29 -34.24 -31.67
C ASP A 36 19.78 -33.95 -31.83
N TYR A 37 19.01 -33.99 -30.73
CA TYR A 37 17.59 -33.59 -30.71
C TYR A 37 17.40 -32.09 -31.02
N LEU A 38 18.23 -31.21 -30.44
CA LEU A 38 18.17 -29.78 -30.72
C LEU A 38 18.53 -29.47 -32.18
N ARG A 39 19.46 -30.23 -32.76
CA ARG A 39 19.83 -30.11 -34.19
C ARG A 39 18.71 -30.56 -35.13
N SER A 40 18.02 -31.65 -34.82
CA SER A 40 16.88 -32.10 -35.65
C SER A 40 15.70 -31.14 -35.60
N MET A 41 15.47 -30.49 -34.44
CA MET A 41 14.49 -29.40 -34.29
C MET A 41 14.86 -28.16 -35.13
N GLN A 42 16.15 -27.83 -35.25
CA GLN A 42 16.61 -26.73 -36.12
C GLN A 42 16.50 -27.02 -37.62
N GLN A 43 16.49 -28.28 -38.04
CA GLN A 43 16.38 -28.68 -39.45
C GLN A 43 14.93 -28.91 -39.93
N GLY A 44 13.92 -28.70 -39.09
CA GLY A 44 12.51 -28.63 -39.52
C GLY A 44 11.96 -29.94 -40.10
N GLN A 45 12.49 -31.10 -39.71
CA GLN A 45 11.95 -32.42 -40.04
C GLN A 45 11.33 -33.07 -38.79
N THR A 46 10.00 -33.01 -38.69
CA THR A 46 9.22 -33.79 -37.73
C THR A 46 9.04 -35.21 -38.25
N GLY A 47 9.95 -36.11 -37.86
CA GLY A 47 9.83 -37.54 -38.13
C GLY A 47 11.09 -38.30 -37.72
N LEU A 48 11.05 -38.96 -36.56
CA LEU A 48 11.96 -40.04 -36.25
C LEU A 48 11.29 -41.34 -36.72
N ASP A 49 11.70 -41.85 -37.88
CA ASP A 49 11.53 -43.27 -38.23
C ASP A 49 12.46 -44.04 -37.28
N LEU A 50 11.90 -44.48 -36.16
CA LEU A 50 12.56 -45.43 -35.27
C LEU A 50 12.32 -46.81 -35.87
N ASN A 51 13.36 -47.43 -36.45
CA ASN A 51 13.37 -48.88 -36.65
C ASN A 51 13.00 -49.54 -35.32
N GLU A 52 12.00 -50.43 -35.33
CA GLU A 52 11.33 -51.01 -34.16
C GLU A 52 12.24 -51.73 -33.15
N ASP A 53 13.52 -51.91 -33.44
CA ASP A 53 14.44 -52.70 -32.62
C ASP A 53 15.22 -51.89 -31.57
N GLN A 54 14.99 -50.57 -31.43
CA GLN A 54 15.68 -49.74 -30.42
C GLN A 54 14.77 -48.97 -29.45
N ALA A 55 13.47 -49.27 -29.43
CA ALA A 55 12.58 -48.74 -28.40
C ALA A 55 12.76 -49.51 -27.09
N ILE A 56 13.72 -49.10 -26.25
CA ILE A 56 13.61 -49.38 -24.81
C ILE A 56 12.51 -48.47 -24.27
N ILE A 57 11.30 -49.02 -24.29
CA ILE A 57 10.15 -48.51 -23.54
C ILE A 57 10.43 -48.79 -22.07
N GLY A 58 10.59 -47.72 -21.29
CA GLY A 58 10.66 -47.78 -19.83
C GLY A 58 11.30 -46.51 -19.29
N ASP A 59 10.53 -45.71 -18.57
CA ASP A 59 10.95 -44.51 -17.84
C ASP A 59 11.09 -43.20 -18.63
N ILE A 60 10.06 -42.86 -19.41
CA ILE A 60 9.70 -41.44 -19.58
C ILE A 60 8.68 -41.11 -18.47
N PRO A 61 9.01 -40.29 -17.46
CA PRO A 61 8.04 -39.90 -16.44
C PRO A 61 6.89 -39.14 -17.11
N SER A 62 5.65 -39.62 -16.95
CA SER A 62 4.45 -38.98 -17.50
C SER A 62 4.05 -37.68 -16.79
N GLU A 63 4.73 -37.34 -15.69
CA GLU A 63 4.50 -36.11 -14.93
C GLU A 63 5.81 -35.35 -14.76
N PHE A 64 5.87 -34.15 -15.32
CA PHE A 64 6.87 -33.16 -14.95
C PHE A 64 6.55 -32.66 -13.53
N TYR A 65 7.23 -33.20 -12.54
CA TYR A 65 7.35 -32.51 -11.26
C TYR A 65 8.22 -31.28 -11.51
N ILE A 66 7.59 -30.12 -11.66
CA ILE A 66 8.31 -28.85 -11.45
C ILE A 66 8.69 -28.87 -9.97
N ILE A 67 9.90 -29.36 -9.65
CA ILE A 67 10.53 -29.07 -8.37
C ILE A 67 10.79 -27.57 -8.41
N LYS A 68 9.79 -26.79 -7.97
CA LYS A 68 9.96 -25.37 -7.68
C LYS A 68 11.06 -25.36 -6.64
N LYS A 69 12.29 -24.99 -7.06
CA LYS A 69 13.45 -24.92 -6.18
C LYS A 69 13.01 -24.17 -4.94
N GLU A 70 12.80 -24.92 -3.86
CA GLU A 70 12.37 -24.38 -2.59
C GLU A 70 13.46 -23.36 -2.28
N LYS A 71 13.08 -22.08 -2.28
CA LYS A 71 14.01 -20.97 -2.06
C LYS A 71 14.79 -21.38 -0.81
N ASP A 72 16.10 -21.58 -0.89
CA ASP A 72 16.92 -22.07 0.22
C ASP A 72 16.70 -21.14 1.42
N ILE A 73 15.71 -21.44 2.27
CA ILE A 73 15.41 -20.66 3.46
C ILE A 73 16.56 -21.00 4.37
N LYS A 74 17.50 -20.07 4.51
CA LYS A 74 18.57 -20.22 5.49
C LYS A 74 17.88 -20.55 6.83
N PRO A 75 18.28 -21.60 7.56
CA PRO A 75 17.57 -22.04 8.78
C PRO A 75 17.41 -20.96 9.86
N ASP A 76 18.15 -19.84 9.73
CA ASP A 76 18.19 -18.72 10.67
C ASP A 76 17.45 -17.46 10.17
N GLU A 77 16.84 -17.50 8.97
CA GLU A 77 16.05 -16.37 8.46
C GLU A 77 14.62 -16.48 9.01
N LYS A 78 14.37 -15.79 10.13
CA LYS A 78 13.02 -15.69 10.72
C LYS A 78 12.01 -15.26 9.67
N LEU A 79 10.91 -16.01 9.56
CA LEU A 79 9.81 -15.66 8.68
C LEU A 79 9.30 -14.25 9.03
N LYS A 80 9.29 -13.37 8.03
CA LYS A 80 8.78 -12.01 8.18
C LYS A 80 7.25 -12.03 8.13
N TYR A 81 6.63 -11.28 9.03
CA TYR A 81 5.19 -11.06 8.97
C TYR A 81 4.85 -10.19 7.77
N PHE A 82 3.95 -10.66 6.92
CA PHE A 82 3.48 -9.92 5.76
C PHE A 82 2.74 -8.64 6.21
N GLY A 83 2.92 -7.53 5.47
CA GLY A 83 2.17 -6.28 5.68
C GLY A 83 2.72 -5.34 6.76
N TYR A 84 3.40 -5.84 7.81
CA TYR A 84 3.90 -4.98 8.90
C TYR A 84 5.00 -4.01 8.48
N ASP A 85 5.79 -4.38 7.46
CA ASP A 85 6.84 -3.53 6.90
C ASP A 85 6.25 -2.30 6.17
N PHE A 86 4.96 -2.29 5.85
CA PHE A 86 4.28 -1.17 5.17
C PHE A 86 4.34 0.14 5.97
N PHE A 87 4.32 0.05 7.30
CA PHE A 87 4.27 1.23 8.18
C PHE A 87 5.64 1.83 8.51
N THR A 88 6.73 1.21 8.04
CA THR A 88 8.10 1.58 8.43
C THR A 88 8.60 2.89 7.80
N LEU A 89 7.88 3.44 6.83
CA LEU A 89 8.25 4.64 6.07
C LEU A 89 7.69 5.97 6.65
N ARG A 90 7.27 5.97 7.93
CA ARG A 90 6.65 7.12 8.62
C ARG A 90 7.32 8.48 8.36
N ASP A 91 8.65 8.53 8.41
CA ASP A 91 9.39 9.80 8.38
C ASP A 91 9.76 10.25 6.95
N SER A 92 9.44 9.46 5.93
CA SER A 92 9.90 9.69 4.54
C SER A 92 8.83 10.23 3.58
N ILE A 93 7.56 10.26 3.98
CA ILE A 93 6.45 10.67 3.10
C ILE A 93 5.62 11.76 3.81
N PRO A 94 5.55 12.99 3.30
CA PRO A 94 4.56 13.97 3.74
C PRO A 94 3.19 13.55 3.18
N ILE A 95 2.52 12.63 3.86
CA ILE A 95 1.28 11.98 3.39
C ILE A 95 0.11 12.98 3.26
N TRP A 96 0.17 14.10 3.99
CA TRP A 96 -0.99 14.96 4.24
C TRP A 96 -1.24 16.04 3.18
N ASP A 97 -0.21 16.49 2.46
CA ASP A 97 -0.29 17.70 1.61
C ASP A 97 -1.17 17.51 0.36
N ASN A 98 -1.52 16.27 0.01
CA ASN A 98 -2.27 15.93 -1.22
C ASN A 98 -3.49 15.03 -0.98
N LEU A 99 -4.01 14.94 0.26
CA LEU A 99 -5.20 14.15 0.51
C LEU A 99 -6.43 14.84 -0.10
N PRO A 100 -7.24 14.15 -0.92
CA PRO A 100 -8.47 14.73 -1.44
C PRO A 100 -9.41 15.02 -0.26
N MET A 101 -10.03 16.20 -0.28
CA MET A 101 -11.03 16.58 0.73
C MET A 101 -12.20 15.59 0.68
N PRO A 102 -12.52 14.91 1.80
CA PRO A 102 -13.67 14.03 1.88
C PRO A 102 -14.98 14.82 1.70
N PRO A 103 -15.97 14.31 0.94
CA PRO A 103 -17.29 14.95 0.84
C PRO A 103 -18.01 15.11 2.18
N SER A 104 -17.67 14.27 3.16
CA SER A 104 -18.20 14.28 4.53
C SER A 104 -17.58 15.35 5.43
N TYR A 105 -16.53 16.04 4.97
CA TYR A 105 -15.85 17.04 5.81
C TYR A 105 -16.78 18.20 6.16
N ARG A 106 -16.84 18.50 7.46
CA ARG A 106 -17.60 19.63 8.01
C ARG A 106 -16.62 20.60 8.64
N LEU A 107 -16.83 21.88 8.35
CA LEU A 107 -16.03 22.96 8.90
C LEU A 107 -16.17 23.02 10.41
N GLY A 108 -15.04 23.12 11.10
CA GLY A 108 -14.97 23.16 12.55
C GLY A 108 -14.15 24.34 13.08
N PRO A 109 -14.21 24.59 14.40
CA PRO A 109 -13.37 25.58 15.05
C PRO A 109 -11.87 25.33 14.84
N GLY A 110 -11.16 26.38 14.41
CA GLY A 110 -9.73 26.34 14.10
C GLY A 110 -9.41 26.13 12.63
N ASP A 111 -10.39 25.79 11.80
CA ASP A 111 -10.19 25.72 10.35
C ASP A 111 -10.04 27.13 9.76
N GLU A 112 -9.20 27.23 8.73
CA GLU A 112 -9.01 28.45 7.97
C GLU A 112 -9.80 28.39 6.65
N ILE A 113 -10.50 29.48 6.36
CA ILE A 113 -11.25 29.69 5.13
C ILE A 113 -10.60 30.86 4.40
N ILE A 114 -10.30 30.67 3.12
CA ILE A 114 -9.81 31.74 2.24
C ILE A 114 -10.97 32.18 1.36
N ILE A 115 -11.34 33.46 1.47
CA ILE A 115 -12.37 34.07 0.64
C ILE A 115 -11.66 34.93 -0.40
N SER A 116 -11.98 34.69 -1.68
CA SER A 116 -11.42 35.42 -2.80
C SER A 116 -12.53 36.08 -3.63
N LEU A 117 -12.41 37.39 -3.85
CA LEU A 117 -13.21 38.16 -4.80
C LEU A 117 -12.30 38.67 -5.91
N TRP A 118 -12.76 38.58 -7.16
CA TRP A 118 -12.07 39.15 -8.32
C TRP A 118 -13.06 39.76 -9.31
N GLY A 119 -12.55 40.61 -10.21
CA GLY A 119 -13.35 41.42 -11.14
C GLY A 119 -13.29 42.89 -10.74
N GLU A 120 -14.44 43.54 -10.65
CA GLU A 120 -14.55 44.95 -10.25
C GLU A 120 -14.13 45.19 -8.80
N THR A 121 -14.50 44.29 -7.89
CA THR A 121 -14.00 44.29 -6.50
C THR A 121 -12.97 43.18 -6.33
N GLN A 122 -11.86 43.50 -5.66
CA GLN A 122 -10.81 42.55 -5.35
C GLN A 122 -10.66 42.41 -3.84
N LEU A 123 -10.65 41.18 -3.36
CA LEU A 123 -10.42 40.85 -1.96
C LEU A 123 -9.80 39.46 -1.92
N ARG A 124 -8.77 39.28 -1.09
CA ARG A 124 -8.30 37.95 -0.73
C ARG A 124 -7.89 37.97 0.73
N SER A 125 -8.64 37.27 1.55
CA SER A 125 -8.42 37.26 3.00
C SER A 125 -8.67 35.87 3.56
N SER A 126 -7.86 35.48 4.54
CA SER A 126 -8.06 34.25 5.29
C SER A 126 -8.72 34.54 6.63
N TYR A 127 -9.62 33.66 7.03
CA TYR A 127 -10.40 33.76 8.26
C TYR A 127 -10.36 32.43 8.98
N THR A 128 -9.89 32.44 10.23
CA THR A 128 -9.94 31.26 11.10
C THR A 128 -11.27 31.20 11.83
N ILE A 129 -11.93 30.05 11.77
CA ILE A 129 -13.19 29.80 12.48
C ILE A 129 -12.94 29.80 13.98
N GLY A 130 -13.64 30.67 14.70
CA GLY A 130 -13.56 30.77 16.15
C GLY A 130 -14.12 29.54 16.88
N ARG A 131 -13.89 29.47 18.19
CA ARG A 131 -14.46 28.42 19.07
C ARG A 131 -15.98 28.46 19.14
N ASP A 132 -16.57 29.61 18.84
CA ASP A 132 -18.01 29.82 18.70
C ASP A 132 -18.55 29.37 17.32
N GLY A 133 -17.68 28.85 16.44
CA GLY A 133 -18.06 28.40 15.09
C GLY A 133 -18.27 29.52 14.09
N MET A 134 -17.80 30.73 14.42
CA MET A 134 -18.06 31.95 13.66
C MET A 134 -16.76 32.54 13.08
N ILE A 135 -16.89 33.31 12.00
CA ILE A 135 -15.84 34.22 11.52
C ILE A 135 -16.37 35.66 11.50
N TYR A 136 -15.48 36.63 11.67
CA TYR A 136 -15.80 38.04 11.50
C TYR A 136 -15.19 38.57 10.21
N ILE A 137 -16.04 39.08 9.33
CA ILE A 137 -15.65 39.66 8.05
C ILE A 137 -15.98 41.14 8.08
N GLU A 138 -15.02 41.99 7.73
CA GLU A 138 -15.25 43.42 7.65
C GLU A 138 -16.38 43.74 6.67
N ARG A 139 -17.26 44.69 7.02
CA ARG A 139 -18.47 45.09 6.27
C ARG A 139 -19.60 44.05 6.20
N VAL A 140 -19.31 42.75 6.24
CA VAL A 140 -20.32 41.67 6.21
C VAL A 140 -20.80 41.28 7.61
N GLY A 141 -19.91 41.32 8.61
CA GLY A 141 -20.21 41.02 10.02
C GLY A 141 -19.84 39.60 10.46
N LYS A 142 -20.48 39.12 11.52
CA LYS A 142 -20.27 37.76 12.05
C LYS A 142 -21.05 36.72 11.25
N ILE A 143 -20.38 35.64 10.86
CA ILE A 143 -20.92 34.59 9.98
C ILE A 143 -20.67 33.22 10.60
N SER A 144 -21.72 32.41 10.71
CA SER A 144 -21.62 31.03 11.19
C SER A 144 -21.19 30.07 10.08
N LEU A 145 -20.08 29.38 10.28
CA LEU A 145 -19.55 28.40 9.33
C LEU A 145 -19.46 26.97 9.89
N ALA A 146 -19.50 26.81 11.22
CA ALA A 146 -19.47 25.48 11.84
C ALA A 146 -20.55 24.53 11.27
N ASP A 147 -20.20 23.25 11.19
CA ASP A 147 -21.00 22.12 10.71
C ASP A 147 -21.46 22.20 9.24
N LYS A 148 -21.04 23.22 8.49
CA LYS A 148 -21.29 23.32 7.05
C LYS A 148 -20.25 22.55 6.27
N SER A 149 -20.65 21.92 5.19
CA SER A 149 -19.69 21.50 4.16
C SER A 149 -19.14 22.72 3.43
N ILE A 150 -18.01 22.59 2.74
CA ILE A 150 -17.42 23.68 1.95
C ILE A 150 -18.39 24.26 0.92
N ASN A 151 -19.20 23.41 0.28
CA ASN A 151 -20.19 23.83 -0.71
C ASN A 151 -21.32 24.64 -0.04
N GLN A 152 -21.80 24.18 1.11
CA GLN A 152 -22.80 24.91 1.89
C GLN A 152 -22.25 26.26 2.38
N ALA A 153 -21.00 26.28 2.83
CA ALA A 153 -20.31 27.49 3.25
C ALA A 153 -20.17 28.48 2.09
N LYS A 154 -19.76 28.03 0.90
CA LYS A 154 -19.65 28.85 -0.31
C LYS A 154 -20.97 29.52 -0.66
N THR A 155 -22.05 28.73 -0.79
CA THR A 155 -23.39 29.28 -1.10
C THR A 155 -23.89 30.20 0.01
N TYR A 156 -23.61 29.90 1.28
CA TYR A 156 -24.02 30.75 2.39
C TYR A 156 -23.27 32.08 2.41
N LEU A 157 -21.95 32.05 2.26
CA LEU A 157 -21.10 33.24 2.18
C LEU A 157 -21.50 34.11 0.99
N GLU A 158 -21.76 33.51 -0.17
CA GLU A 158 -22.16 34.25 -1.38
C GLU A 158 -23.42 35.09 -1.10
N LYS A 159 -24.42 34.48 -0.47
CA LYS A 159 -25.64 35.18 -0.05
C LYS A 159 -25.39 36.31 0.96
N GLN A 160 -24.42 36.16 1.87
CA GLN A 160 -24.09 37.23 2.83
C GLN A 160 -23.32 38.37 2.16
N PHE A 161 -22.36 38.06 1.30
CA PHE A 161 -21.58 39.05 0.55
C PHE A 161 -22.46 39.84 -0.43
N GLN A 162 -23.42 39.19 -1.09
CA GLN A 162 -24.38 39.86 -1.96
C GLN A 162 -25.19 40.96 -1.24
N LYS A 163 -25.38 40.90 0.09
CA LYS A 163 -26.07 41.97 0.84
C LYS A 163 -25.28 43.28 0.92
N VAL A 164 -23.96 43.20 0.71
CA VAL A 164 -23.02 44.32 0.90
C VAL A 164 -22.37 44.73 -0.43
N TYR A 165 -22.15 43.78 -1.33
CA TYR A 165 -21.53 43.97 -2.63
C TYR A 165 -22.57 43.72 -3.74
N GLU A 166 -23.19 44.80 -4.24
CA GLU A 166 -24.16 44.71 -5.34
C GLU A 166 -23.54 44.19 -6.64
N THR A 167 -22.22 44.31 -6.82
CA THR A 167 -21.47 43.79 -7.98
C THR A 167 -21.45 42.26 -8.08
N LEU A 168 -21.81 41.56 -7.00
CA LEU A 168 -22.01 40.10 -6.97
C LEU A 168 -23.42 39.67 -7.40
N LYS A 169 -24.33 40.61 -7.64
CA LYS A 169 -25.74 40.35 -8.01
C LYS A 169 -26.00 40.67 -9.48
N GLY A 170 -27.17 40.24 -9.95
CA GLY A 170 -27.72 40.59 -11.27
C GLY A 170 -27.44 39.55 -12.36
N SER A 171 -28.04 39.77 -13.53
CA SER A 171 -27.90 38.85 -14.69
C SER A 171 -26.50 38.87 -15.31
N ARG A 172 -25.67 39.86 -14.96
CA ARG A 172 -24.28 40.03 -15.41
C ARG A 172 -23.42 40.56 -14.25
N PRO A 173 -23.02 39.69 -13.30
CA PRO A 173 -22.18 40.11 -12.19
C PRO A 173 -20.81 40.57 -12.72
N SER A 174 -20.27 41.64 -12.15
CA SER A 174 -18.94 42.19 -12.47
C SER A 174 -17.85 41.75 -11.47
N THR A 175 -18.27 41.16 -10.35
CA THR A 175 -17.40 40.54 -9.36
C THR A 175 -17.76 39.07 -9.21
N PHE A 176 -16.77 38.22 -8.99
CA PHE A 176 -16.92 36.79 -8.77
C PHE A 176 -16.32 36.42 -7.42
N MET A 177 -16.87 35.39 -6.78
CA MET A 177 -16.41 34.92 -5.46
C MET A 177 -16.08 33.44 -5.49
N ASP A 178 -14.99 33.09 -4.80
CA ASP A 178 -14.68 31.72 -4.44
C ASP A 178 -14.31 31.62 -2.96
N VAL A 179 -14.51 30.42 -2.43
CA VAL A 179 -14.22 30.07 -1.04
C VAL A 179 -13.44 28.77 -1.07
N SER A 180 -12.22 28.79 -0.54
CA SER A 180 -11.35 27.63 -0.43
C SER A 180 -10.94 27.37 1.02
N LEU A 181 -10.47 26.16 1.28
CA LEU A 181 -9.88 25.80 2.56
C LEU A 181 -8.42 26.26 2.60
N GLY A 182 -8.03 26.84 3.73
CA GLY A 182 -6.64 27.10 4.08
C GLY A 182 -6.11 25.98 4.99
N GLN A 183 -5.39 26.36 6.03
CA GLN A 183 -4.93 25.43 7.06
C GLN A 183 -6.10 24.83 7.85
N LEU A 184 -6.10 23.52 8.01
CA LEU A 184 -7.11 22.80 8.80
C LEU A 184 -6.56 22.45 10.17
N LYS A 185 -7.44 22.45 11.17
CA LYS A 185 -7.05 22.06 12.52
C LYS A 185 -6.91 20.54 12.61
N SER A 186 -5.77 20.05 13.10
CA SER A 186 -5.61 18.62 13.40
C SER A 186 -6.62 18.12 14.44
N ILE A 187 -7.06 16.88 14.25
CA ILE A 187 -7.89 16.15 15.22
C ILE A 187 -7.00 15.30 16.11
N ASN A 188 -7.37 15.14 17.38
CA ASN A 188 -6.67 14.24 18.28
C ASN A 188 -7.28 12.85 18.17
N VAL A 189 -6.46 11.86 17.81
CA VAL A 189 -6.85 10.45 17.75
C VAL A 189 -6.06 9.69 18.80
N THR A 190 -6.76 8.88 19.59
CA THR A 190 -6.14 8.04 20.62
C THR A 190 -5.91 6.64 20.07
N PHE A 191 -4.65 6.20 20.09
CA PHE A 191 -4.25 4.86 19.67
C PHE A 191 -3.96 4.01 20.91
N VAL A 192 -4.57 2.82 20.97
CA VAL A 192 -4.47 1.87 22.09
C VAL A 192 -4.29 0.45 21.57
N GLY A 193 -3.81 -0.45 22.44
CA GLY A 193 -3.55 -1.85 22.10
C GLY A 193 -2.17 -2.06 21.47
N GLU A 194 -2.09 -3.01 20.54
CA GLU A 194 -0.84 -3.47 19.91
C GLU A 194 -0.38 -2.52 18.78
N VAL A 195 -0.09 -1.28 19.13
CA VAL A 195 0.45 -0.24 18.25
C VAL A 195 1.85 0.17 18.73
N LYS A 196 2.75 0.53 17.82
CA LYS A 196 4.13 0.86 18.21
C LYS A 196 4.24 2.09 19.11
N LEU A 197 3.42 3.12 18.87
CA LEU A 197 3.39 4.35 19.66
C LEU A 197 1.98 4.60 20.22
N PRO A 198 1.59 3.96 21.33
CA PRO A 198 0.29 4.20 21.95
C PRO A 198 0.20 5.63 22.52
N GLY A 199 -1.01 6.18 22.55
CA GLY A 199 -1.28 7.51 23.06
C GLY A 199 -2.06 8.40 22.09
N ILE A 200 -2.15 9.68 22.42
CA ILE A 200 -2.87 10.68 21.62
C ILE A 200 -1.92 11.25 20.58
N HIS A 201 -2.30 11.15 19.30
CA HIS A 201 -1.57 11.76 18.19
C HIS A 201 -2.44 12.76 17.44
N PRO A 202 -1.89 13.93 17.06
CA PRO A 202 -2.59 14.89 16.22
C PRO A 202 -2.56 14.42 14.76
N VAL A 203 -3.72 14.11 14.20
CA VAL A 203 -3.87 13.59 12.85
C VAL A 203 -4.55 14.64 11.96
N HIS A 204 -4.16 14.69 10.69
CA HIS A 204 -4.83 15.55 9.71
C HIS A 204 -6.31 15.13 9.54
N PRO A 205 -7.28 16.06 9.41
CA PRO A 205 -8.70 15.69 9.33
C PRO A 205 -9.09 14.84 8.12
N PHE A 206 -8.25 14.82 7.08
CA PHE A 206 -8.45 14.01 5.86
C PHE A 206 -7.74 12.66 5.92
N SER A 207 -7.07 12.34 7.02
CA SER A 207 -6.37 11.07 7.17
C SER A 207 -7.33 9.89 7.26
N THR A 208 -6.89 8.76 6.71
CA THR A 208 -7.57 7.46 6.82
C THR A 208 -6.98 6.67 7.99
N VAL A 209 -7.58 5.53 8.33
CA VAL A 209 -7.01 4.62 9.35
C VAL A 209 -5.58 4.25 9.01
N LEU A 210 -5.30 3.97 7.74
CA LEU A 210 -3.98 3.60 7.26
C LEU A 210 -2.94 4.70 7.54
N THR A 211 -3.23 5.94 7.11
CA THR A 211 -2.27 7.04 7.27
C THR A 211 -2.12 7.44 8.74
N SER A 212 -3.20 7.34 9.52
CA SER A 212 -3.22 7.51 10.96
C SER A 212 -2.33 6.47 11.67
N LEU A 213 -2.40 5.20 11.27
CA LEU A 213 -1.55 4.14 11.81
C LEU A 213 -0.08 4.31 11.41
N ILE A 214 0.22 4.75 10.19
CA ILE A 214 1.60 5.11 9.80
C ILE A 214 2.16 6.17 10.75
N GLN A 215 1.36 7.18 11.10
CA GLN A 215 1.77 8.22 12.04
C GLN A 215 2.02 7.67 13.47
N ALA A 216 1.25 6.68 13.89
CA ALA A 216 1.46 5.95 15.15
C ALA A 216 2.58 4.89 15.09
N GLY A 217 3.33 4.80 13.97
CA GLY A 217 4.43 3.86 13.78
C GLY A 217 4.02 2.47 13.27
N GLY A 218 2.73 2.27 13.02
CA GLY A 218 2.12 1.02 12.59
C GLY A 218 1.66 0.13 13.74
N VAL A 219 1.02 -0.96 13.37
CA VAL A 219 0.63 -2.04 14.28
C VAL A 219 1.89 -2.83 14.66
N ASP A 220 2.00 -3.24 15.93
CA ASP A 220 3.06 -4.15 16.38
C ASP A 220 2.86 -5.53 15.73
N THR A 221 3.94 -6.28 15.53
CA THR A 221 3.90 -7.67 15.05
C THR A 221 3.06 -8.62 15.91
N THR A 222 2.80 -8.27 17.17
CA THR A 222 1.87 -8.96 18.08
C THR A 222 0.40 -8.60 17.86
N GLY A 223 0.12 -7.51 17.16
CA GLY A 223 -1.22 -7.02 16.85
C GLY A 223 -1.87 -7.70 15.65
N SER A 224 -3.14 -7.38 15.41
CA SER A 224 -3.88 -7.85 14.23
C SER A 224 -3.99 -6.74 13.19
N LEU A 225 -3.62 -7.04 11.94
CA LEU A 225 -3.90 -6.18 10.80
C LEU A 225 -5.31 -6.38 10.22
N ARG A 226 -6.10 -7.34 10.74
CA ARG A 226 -7.41 -7.72 10.20
C ARG A 226 -8.60 -7.27 11.04
N ASN A 227 -8.37 -7.02 12.33
CA ASN A 227 -9.39 -6.60 13.28
C ASN A 227 -8.91 -5.33 13.98
N ILE A 228 -9.00 -4.21 13.27
CA ILE A 228 -8.72 -2.88 13.81
C ILE A 228 -10.06 -2.20 14.04
N GLN A 229 -10.28 -1.68 15.25
CA GLN A 229 -11.53 -1.06 15.64
C GLN A 229 -11.43 0.46 15.67
N ILE A 230 -12.36 1.15 15.00
CA ILE A 230 -12.56 2.59 15.10
C ILE A 230 -13.75 2.84 16.01
N ILE A 231 -13.54 3.61 17.08
CA ILE A 231 -14.59 3.96 18.04
C ILE A 231 -14.80 5.48 17.96
N ARG A 232 -16.03 5.91 17.65
CA ARG A 232 -16.39 7.32 17.51
C ARG A 232 -17.55 7.65 18.44
N GLY A 233 -17.27 8.34 19.54
CA GLY A 233 -18.29 8.68 20.53
C GLY A 233 -18.94 7.42 21.12
N ASP A 234 -20.28 7.38 21.08
CA ASP A 234 -21.08 6.26 21.59
C ASP A 234 -21.54 5.30 20.45
N ASP A 235 -20.99 5.43 19.24
CA ASP A 235 -21.31 4.56 18.12
C ASP A 235 -20.67 3.16 18.27
N ASP A 236 -21.27 2.16 17.63
CA ASP A 236 -20.71 0.81 17.58
C ASP A 236 -19.31 0.80 16.92
N PRO A 237 -18.35 0.00 17.43
CA PRO A 237 -17.02 -0.08 16.84
C PRO A 237 -17.07 -0.53 15.38
N GLU A 238 -16.45 0.24 14.51
CA GLU A 238 -16.29 -0.11 13.09
C GLU A 238 -15.02 -0.94 12.91
N GLU A 239 -15.12 -2.11 12.28
CA GLU A 239 -14.00 -3.00 12.03
C GLU A 239 -13.35 -2.74 10.67
N VAL A 240 -12.02 -2.66 10.66
CA VAL A 240 -11.20 -2.45 9.46
C VAL A 240 -10.23 -3.60 9.28
N ASP A 241 -10.31 -4.27 8.12
CA ASP A 241 -9.35 -5.28 7.66
C ASP A 241 -8.33 -4.65 6.70
N LEU A 242 -7.12 -4.39 7.17
CA LEU A 242 -6.04 -3.86 6.34
C LEU A 242 -5.43 -4.91 5.41
N TYR A 243 -5.63 -6.21 5.64
CA TYR A 243 -5.17 -7.22 4.68
C TYR A 243 -5.96 -7.13 3.37
N ALA A 244 -7.26 -6.82 3.43
CA ALA A 244 -8.05 -6.58 2.23
C ALA A 244 -7.40 -5.47 1.40
N PHE A 245 -7.08 -4.34 2.03
CA PHE A 245 -6.36 -3.25 1.37
C PHE A 245 -5.00 -3.67 0.81
N LEU A 246 -4.17 -4.38 1.60
CA LEU A 246 -2.82 -4.79 1.17
C LEU A 246 -2.82 -5.81 0.03
N LEU A 247 -3.88 -6.61 -0.12
CA LEU A 247 -3.97 -7.69 -1.11
C LEU A 247 -4.74 -7.29 -2.36
N SER A 248 -5.87 -6.60 -2.22
CA SER A 248 -6.75 -6.23 -3.35
C SER A 248 -6.72 -4.74 -3.68
N GLY A 249 -6.11 -3.90 -2.83
CA GLY A 249 -6.15 -2.44 -2.99
C GLY A 249 -7.51 -1.82 -2.66
N GLU A 250 -8.44 -2.58 -2.09
CA GLU A 250 -9.75 -2.07 -1.67
C GLU A 250 -9.56 -1.13 -0.47
N THR A 251 -9.95 0.12 -0.67
CA THR A 251 -9.99 1.13 0.40
C THR A 251 -11.39 1.06 1.01
N GLY A 252 -11.50 0.44 2.20
CA GLY A 252 -12.69 0.49 3.03
C GLY A 252 -12.95 1.89 3.57
#